data_AF-A0A2V6KFE6-F1
#
_entry.id   AF-A0A2V6KFE6-F1
#
_cell.length_a   1.000
_cell.length_b   1.000
_cell.length_c   1.000
_cell.angle_alpha   90.00
_cell.angle_beta   90.00
_cell.angle_gamma   90.00
#
_symmetry.space_group_name_H-M   'P 1'
#
loop_
_entity.id
_entity.type
_entity.pdbx_description
1 polymer ?
#
loop_
_entity_poly.entity_id
_entity_poly.type
_entity_poly.pdbx_seq_one_letter_code
_entity_poly.pdbx_strand_id
1 'polypeptide(L)'
;LVRFSKTGDFELTVSKGPGITLLSLRQDSNFAEVKGGLARQGWSGPVAQAPSQLRGWLGLRDQFLRAPDRKTLRYSADNETFLFQF
;
A
#
# COMPACT_ATOMS: atom_id res chain seq x y z
N LEU A 1 4.78 5.40 7.42
CA LEU A 1 4.30 4.48 8.48
C LEU A 1 3.71 3.25 7.82
N VAL A 2 4.12 2.06 8.25
CA VAL A 2 3.55 0.79 7.80
C VAL A 2 3.01 0.07 9.02
N ARG A 3 1.77 -0.42 8.94
CA ARG A 3 1.13 -1.25 9.97
C ARG A 3 0.46 -2.43 9.30
N PHE A 4 0.54 -3.59 9.91
CA PHE A 4 -0.19 -4.77 9.47
C PHE A 4 -0.53 -5.65 10.65
N SER A 5 -1.63 -6.41 10.54
CA SER A 5 -2.11 -7.33 11.57
C SER A 5 -1.92 -8.79 11.14
N LYS A 6 -1.93 -9.70 12.11
CA LYS A 6 -1.95 -11.16 11.82
C LYS A 6 -3.23 -11.59 11.09
N THR A 7 -4.31 -10.82 11.23
CA THR A 7 -5.59 -11.03 10.52
C THR A 7 -5.56 -10.52 9.08
N GLY A 8 -4.44 -9.89 8.65
CA GLY A 8 -4.22 -9.48 7.28
C GLY A 8 -4.75 -8.10 6.96
N ASP A 9 -4.96 -7.24 7.95
CA ASP A 9 -5.17 -5.81 7.72
C ASP A 9 -3.83 -5.16 7.40
N PHE A 10 -3.83 -4.18 6.50
CA PHE A 10 -2.63 -3.47 6.10
C PHE A 10 -2.93 -1.97 5.95
N GLU A 11 -2.06 -1.15 6.54
CA GLU A 11 -2.09 0.30 6.41
C GLU A 11 -0.70 0.82 6.03
N LEU A 12 -0.67 1.67 5.00
CA LEU A 12 0.50 2.40 4.56
C LEU A 12 0.16 3.90 4.51
N THR A 13 0.93 4.69 5.23
CA THR A 13 0.88 6.15 5.15
C THR A 13 2.24 6.68 4.72
N VAL A 14 2.26 7.44 3.64
CA VAL A 14 3.42 8.21 3.17
C VAL A 14 3.12 9.68 3.43
N SER A 15 3.96 10.36 4.18
CA SER A 15 3.82 11.78 4.51
C SER A 15 5.10 12.54 4.21
N LYS A 16 4.97 13.82 3.86
CA LYS A 16 6.11 14.74 3.69
C LYS A 16 6.60 15.30 5.04
N GLY A 17 5.73 15.27 6.04
CA GLY A 17 5.92 15.84 7.36
C GLY A 17 4.60 15.84 8.13
N PRO A 18 4.58 16.42 9.34
CA PRO A 18 3.35 16.53 10.14
C PRO A 18 2.22 17.18 9.33
N GLY A 19 1.04 16.54 9.29
CA GLY A 19 -0.15 17.06 8.62
C GLY A 19 -0.20 16.91 7.08
N ILE A 20 0.89 16.53 6.42
CA ILE A 20 0.94 16.43 4.94
C ILE A 20 0.99 14.96 4.52
N THR A 21 -0.18 14.37 4.26
CA THR A 21 -0.31 13.00 3.75
C THR A 21 -0.24 12.98 2.23
N LEU A 22 0.76 12.28 1.69
CA LEU A 22 0.95 12.09 0.25
C LEU A 22 0.22 10.84 -0.27
N LEU A 23 0.14 9.81 0.57
CA LEU A 23 -0.58 8.57 0.32
C LEU A 23 -1.14 8.02 1.63
N SER A 24 -2.40 7.60 1.62
CA SER A 24 -2.98 6.72 2.62
C SER A 24 -3.59 5.52 1.91
N LEU A 25 -3.10 4.34 2.25
CA LEU A 25 -3.58 3.06 1.75
C LEU A 25 -4.03 2.22 2.94
N ARG A 26 -5.27 1.74 2.91
CA ARG A 26 -5.82 0.80 3.88
C ARG A 26 -6.44 -0.36 3.12
N GLN A 27 -6.15 -1.59 3.50
CA GLN A 27 -6.72 -2.75 2.83
C GLN A 27 -6.76 -3.98 3.73
N ASP A 28 -7.73 -4.83 3.46
CA ASP A 28 -7.81 -6.20 3.97
C ASP A 28 -7.75 -7.19 2.79
N SER A 29 -8.22 -8.43 2.95
CA SER A 29 -8.21 -9.41 1.87
C SER A 29 -9.23 -9.13 0.75
N ASN A 30 -10.24 -8.30 1.00
CA ASN A 30 -11.40 -8.10 0.14
C ASN A 30 -11.53 -6.65 -0.34
N PHE A 31 -11.25 -5.68 0.52
CA PHE A 31 -11.48 -4.26 0.28
C PHE A 31 -10.20 -3.45 0.44
N ALA A 32 -10.12 -2.36 -0.32
CA ALA A 32 -9.07 -1.38 -0.18
C ALA A 32 -9.59 0.05 -0.37
N GLU A 33 -8.93 0.98 0.29
CA GLU A 33 -9.08 2.41 0.13
C GLU A 33 -7.70 3.03 -0.08
N VAL A 34 -7.57 3.86 -1.13
CA VAL A 34 -6.37 4.61 -1.46
C VAL A 34 -6.73 6.08 -1.61
N LYS A 35 -6.00 6.95 -0.91
CA LYS A 35 -6.18 8.41 -0.90
C LYS A 35 -4.83 9.11 -1.03
N GLY A 36 -4.86 10.36 -1.51
CA GLY A 36 -3.69 11.24 -1.56
C GLY A 36 -3.13 11.46 -2.96
N GLY A 37 -2.27 12.46 -3.10
CA GLY A 37 -1.75 12.91 -4.40
C GLY A 37 -0.93 11.85 -5.14
N LEU A 38 -0.26 10.93 -4.43
CA LEU A 38 0.50 9.84 -5.05
C LEU A 38 -0.39 8.77 -5.70
N ALA A 39 -1.64 8.65 -5.27
CA ALA A 39 -2.61 7.75 -5.89
C ALA A 39 -3.14 8.30 -7.24
N ARG A 40 -2.81 9.55 -7.59
CA ARG A 40 -3.39 10.37 -8.68
C ARG A 40 -4.88 10.63 -8.52
N GLN A 41 -5.68 9.56 -8.44
CA GLN A 41 -7.10 9.58 -8.14
C GLN A 41 -7.35 8.61 -6.98
N GLY A 42 -7.96 9.12 -5.90
CA GLY A 42 -8.37 8.28 -4.79
C GLY A 42 -9.40 7.24 -5.25
N TRP A 43 -9.34 6.05 -4.68
CA TRP A 43 -10.24 4.94 -5.01
C TRP A 43 -10.56 4.12 -3.76
N SER A 44 -11.76 3.58 -3.70
CA SER A 44 -12.19 2.66 -2.64
C SER A 44 -13.12 1.61 -3.21
N GLY A 45 -12.97 0.36 -2.79
CA GLY A 45 -13.82 -0.74 -3.23
C GLY A 45 -13.17 -2.12 -3.10
N PRO A 46 -13.79 -3.14 -3.71
CA PRO A 46 -13.24 -4.50 -3.70
C PRO A 46 -11.91 -4.57 -4.44
N VAL A 47 -10.88 -5.17 -3.83
CA VAL A 47 -9.51 -5.27 -4.40
C VAL A 47 -9.52 -5.86 -5.81
N ALA A 48 -10.41 -6.82 -6.08
CA ALA A 48 -10.57 -7.43 -7.40
C ALA A 48 -10.97 -6.43 -8.50
N GLN A 49 -11.66 -5.33 -8.15
CA GLN A 49 -12.16 -4.29 -9.05
C GLN A 49 -11.27 -3.04 -9.06
N ALA A 50 -10.12 -3.08 -8.39
CA ALA A 50 -9.21 -1.95 -8.35
C ALA A 50 -8.70 -1.58 -9.76
N PRO A 51 -8.62 -0.27 -10.08
CA PRO A 51 -7.95 0.21 -11.28
C PRO A 51 -6.55 -0.40 -11.41
N SER A 52 -6.16 -0.73 -12.65
CA SER A 52 -4.85 -1.34 -12.93
C SER A 52 -3.68 -0.55 -12.35
N GLN A 53 -3.78 0.78 -12.37
CA GLN A 53 -2.80 1.72 -11.82
C GLN A 53 -2.58 1.59 -10.30
N LEU A 54 -3.53 0.99 -9.57
CA LEU A 54 -3.40 0.78 -8.12
C LEU A 54 -2.93 -0.64 -7.78
N ARG A 55 -2.82 -1.55 -8.76
CA ARG A 55 -2.45 -2.95 -8.52
C ARG A 55 -1.10 -3.07 -7.81
N GLY A 56 -0.11 -2.26 -8.19
CA GLY A 56 1.19 -2.20 -7.53
C GLY A 56 1.07 -1.79 -6.05
N TRP A 57 0.32 -0.74 -5.76
CA TRP A 57 0.06 -0.31 -4.38
C TRP A 57 -0.64 -1.38 -3.54
N LEU A 58 -1.68 -2.02 -4.10
CA LEU A 58 -2.43 -3.06 -3.38
C LEU A 58 -1.61 -4.33 -3.14
N GLY A 59 -0.72 -4.69 -4.08
CA GLY A 59 0.17 -5.84 -3.94
C GLY A 59 1.14 -5.77 -2.75
N LEU A 60 1.38 -4.58 -2.18
CA LEU A 60 2.28 -4.39 -1.04
C LEU A 60 1.86 -5.16 0.20
N ARG A 61 0.56 -5.32 0.45
CA ARG A 61 0.05 -6.04 1.63
C ARG A 61 0.67 -7.42 1.73
N ASP A 62 0.60 -8.20 0.65
CA ASP A 62 1.10 -9.57 0.65
C ASP A 62 2.63 -9.62 0.81
N GLN A 63 3.34 -8.60 0.32
CA GLN A 63 4.79 -8.51 0.47
C GLN A 63 5.20 -8.26 1.93
N PHE A 64 4.50 -7.36 2.62
CA PHE A 64 4.73 -7.09 4.05
C PHE A 64 4.31 -8.25 4.94
N LEU A 65 3.18 -8.89 4.64
CA LEU A 65 2.70 -10.05 5.41
C LEU A 65 3.62 -11.27 5.28
N ARG A 66 4.24 -11.48 4.11
CA ARG A 66 5.19 -12.60 3.89
C ARG A 66 6.57 -12.35 4.49
N ALA A 67 6.94 -11.09 4.73
CA ALA A 67 8.28 -10.71 5.14
C ALA A 67 8.28 -9.62 6.24
N PRO A 68 7.64 -9.87 7.39
CA PRO A 68 7.43 -8.86 8.43
C PRO A 68 8.74 -8.32 9.04
N ASP A 69 9.82 -9.13 9.02
CA ASP A 69 11.09 -8.80 9.68
C ASP A 69 12.16 -8.23 8.74
N ARG A 70 11.82 -7.95 7.48
CA ARG A 70 12.80 -7.43 6.51
C ARG A 70 13.00 -5.92 6.66
N LYS A 71 14.27 -5.53 6.85
CA LYS A 71 14.72 -4.12 6.83
C LYS A 71 14.59 -3.44 5.46
N THR A 72 14.52 -4.24 4.40
CA THR A 72 14.35 -3.73 3.04
C THR A 72 13.33 -4.57 2.30
N LEU A 73 12.33 -3.89 1.72
CA LEU A 73 11.35 -4.49 0.84
C LEU A 73 11.50 -3.89 -0.55
N ARG A 74 11.81 -4.75 -1.53
CA ARG A 74 11.78 -4.40 -2.94
C ARG A 74 10.67 -5.21 -3.60
N TYR A 75 9.74 -4.52 -4.24
CA TYR A 75 8.61 -5.13 -4.93
C TYR A 75 8.44 -4.47 -6.30
N SER A 76 8.33 -5.28 -7.35
CA SER A 76 8.08 -4.80 -8.70
C SER A 76 6.74 -5.34 -9.18
N ALA A 77 5.90 -4.43 -9.67
CA ALA A 77 4.57 -4.74 -10.22
C ALA A 77 4.43 -4.01 -11.55
N ASP A 78 4.31 -4.76 -12.64
CA ASP A 78 4.30 -4.24 -14.01
C ASP A 78 5.49 -3.28 -14.26
N ASN A 79 5.22 -1.99 -14.44
CA ASN A 79 6.22 -0.94 -14.70
C ASN A 79 6.55 -0.09 -13.45
N GLU A 80 6.08 -0.50 -12.27
CA GLU A 80 6.33 0.17 -11.01
C GLU A 80 7.30 -0.65 -10.16
N THR A 81 8.24 0.03 -9.50
CA THR A 81 9.10 -0.58 -8.49
C THR A 81 9.01 0.20 -7.20
N PHE A 82 8.67 -0.51 -6.14
CA PHE A 82 8.58 -0.01 -4.78
C PHE A 82 9.80 -0.45 -4.01
N LEU A 83 10.47 0.50 -3.36
CA LEU A 83 11.59 0.26 -2.47
C LEU A 83 11.29 0.89 -1.12
N PHE A 84 11.20 0.08 -0.08
CA PHE A 84 11.10 0.51 1.31
C PHE A 84 12.37 0.12 2.04
N GLN A 85 12.93 1.08 2.77
CA GLN A 85 14.09 0.91 3.65
C GLN A 85 13.71 1.48 5.01
N PHE A 86 13.82 0.66 6.06
CA PHE A 86 13.43 0.99 7.43
C PHE A 86 14.65 1.10 8.34
#